data_AF-A0A966BJT2-F1
#
_entry.id   AF-A0A966BJT2-F1
#
_cell.length_a   1.000
_cell.length_b   1.000
_cell.length_c   1.000
_cell.angle_alpha   90.00
_cell.angle_beta   90.00
_cell.angle_gamma   90.00
#
_symmetry.space_group_name_H-M   'P 1'
#
loop_
_entity.id
_entity.type
_entity.pdbx_description
1 polymer ?
#
loop_
_entity_poly.entity_id
_entity_poly.type
_entity_poly.pdbx_seq_one_letter_code
_entity_poly.pdbx_strand_id
1 'polypeptide(L)'
;MLVVALWLAIRVYGVEPILHYKLAAVISIVSYSLFAEWHGLYKSWRVHTMWVETKTIFVIWLLSCAVLLAVAFLSKTSIEISRVATLIWVFVTPLMLIGLRAAIRFAIRHFRKQGFNTRSVAIVGGGKNAARLKKVISNSPWMGLRIEGMYDGSHSHSGIDDAQGVDALLAKVQGMVIDTIYITYPMKEDEKIRSLIEHLADSTVSVCVVPDIFVSELLQSRWQSIGDIPLISVFESPMFGASLFIKRIEDLLLGSFILVLISPLLLVIALAVRMTSP
;
A
#
# COMPACT_ATOMS: atom_id res chain seq x y z
N MET A 1 3.90 16.91 -1.70
CA MET A 1 4.28 16.84 -3.13
C MET A 1 3.40 17.70 -4.00
N LEU A 2 2.07 17.51 -4.02
CA LEU A 2 1.12 18.32 -4.80
C LEU A 2 1.29 19.84 -4.60
N VAL A 3 1.38 20.29 -3.34
CA VAL A 3 1.62 21.70 -2.97
C VAL A 3 3.01 22.19 -3.41
N VAL A 4 4.03 21.34 -3.28
CA VAL A 4 5.41 21.67 -3.64
C VAL A 4 5.54 21.83 -5.15
N ALA A 5 4.92 20.94 -5.94
CA ALA A 5 4.88 21.02 -7.39
C ALA A 5 4.12 22.27 -7.87
N LEU A 6 3.00 22.61 -7.23
CA LEU A 6 2.25 23.83 -7.53
C LEU A 6 3.07 25.09 -7.20
N TRP A 7 3.73 25.11 -6.04
CA TRP A 7 4.58 26.22 -5.63
C TRP A 7 5.78 26.41 -6.57
N LEU A 8 6.41 25.32 -7.03
CA LEU A 8 7.47 25.35 -8.02
C LEU A 8 6.97 25.88 -9.37
N ALA A 9 5.80 25.45 -9.83
CA ALA A 9 5.19 25.94 -11.06
C ALA A 9 4.87 27.45 -10.99
N ILE A 10 4.34 27.93 -9.87
CA ILE A 10 4.05 29.35 -9.63
C ILE A 10 5.36 30.17 -9.61
N ARG A 11 6.42 29.66 -8.97
CA ARG A 11 7.75 30.28 -8.91
C ARG A 11 8.44 30.36 -10.26
N VAL A 12 8.39 29.29 -11.06
CA VAL A 12 9.01 29.24 -12.40
C VAL A 12 8.31 30.22 -13.35
N TYR A 13 7.01 30.43 -13.19
CA TYR A 13 6.23 31.29 -14.07
C TYR A 13 6.07 32.74 -13.56
N GLY A 14 6.51 33.04 -12.34
CA GLY A 14 6.49 34.40 -11.78
C GLY A 14 5.10 34.95 -11.50
N VAL A 15 4.12 34.08 -11.17
CA VAL A 15 2.73 34.51 -10.89
C VAL A 15 2.55 34.72 -9.38
N GLU A 16 1.82 35.76 -8.98
CA GLU A 16 1.48 35.93 -7.57
C GLU A 16 0.48 34.85 -7.10
N PRO A 17 0.64 34.30 -5.88
CA PRO A 17 -0.24 33.26 -5.37
C PRO A 17 -1.60 33.84 -4.94
N ILE A 18 -2.46 34.08 -5.92
CA ILE A 18 -3.87 34.50 -5.74
C ILE A 18 -4.65 33.39 -5.03
N LEU A 19 -5.70 33.75 -4.27
CA LEU A 19 -6.57 32.85 -3.50
C LEU A 19 -7.05 31.63 -4.31
N HIS A 20 -7.31 31.81 -5.61
CA HIS A 20 -7.75 30.75 -6.52
C HIS A 20 -6.72 29.61 -6.70
N TYR A 21 -5.42 29.90 -6.69
CA TYR A 21 -4.38 28.87 -6.73
C TYR A 21 -4.35 28.04 -5.44
N LYS A 22 -4.60 28.67 -4.28
CA LYS A 22 -4.67 27.99 -2.99
C LYS A 22 -5.89 27.06 -2.91
N LEU A 23 -7.05 27.52 -3.39
CA LEU A 23 -8.28 26.71 -3.45
C LEU A 23 -8.10 25.50 -4.40
N ALA A 24 -7.51 25.71 -5.58
CA ALA A 24 -7.20 24.64 -6.50
C ALA A 24 -6.26 23.59 -5.88
N ALA A 25 -5.25 24.03 -5.12
CA ALA A 25 -4.36 23.13 -4.38
C ALA A 25 -5.14 22.25 -3.39
N VAL A 26 -6.01 22.85 -2.57
CA VAL A 26 -6.79 22.12 -1.56
C VAL A 26 -7.72 21.10 -2.21
N ILE A 27 -8.46 21.48 -3.26
CA ILE A 27 -9.35 20.57 -4.00
C ILE A 27 -8.57 19.40 -4.60
N SER A 28 -7.38 19.66 -5.13
CA SER A 28 -6.52 18.62 -5.70
C SER A 28 -6.04 17.61 -4.66
N ILE A 29 -5.70 18.07 -3.45
CA ILE A 29 -5.25 17.21 -2.36
C ILE A 29 -6.40 16.33 -1.86
N VAL A 30 -7.57 16.94 -1.61
CA VAL A 30 -8.74 16.21 -1.12
C VAL A 30 -9.20 15.17 -2.14
N SER A 31 -9.36 15.56 -3.40
CA SER A 31 -9.76 14.63 -4.46
C SER A 31 -8.73 13.50 -4.66
N TYR A 32 -7.43 13.82 -4.71
CA TYR A 32 -6.39 12.81 -4.83
C TYR A 32 -6.39 11.84 -3.66
N SER A 33 -6.55 12.34 -2.42
CA SER A 33 -6.57 11.50 -1.21
C SER A 33 -7.76 10.55 -1.20
N LEU A 34 -8.96 11.06 -1.54
CA LEU A 34 -10.18 10.25 -1.63
C LEU A 34 -10.06 9.15 -2.69
N PHE A 35 -9.59 9.51 -3.89
CA PHE A 35 -9.42 8.53 -4.98
C PHE A 35 -8.29 7.54 -4.69
N ALA A 36 -7.21 7.96 -4.03
CA ALA A 36 -6.12 7.10 -3.62
C ALA A 36 -6.52 6.11 -2.52
N GLU A 37 -7.37 6.53 -1.58
CA GLU A 37 -7.96 5.63 -0.59
C GLU A 37 -8.92 4.63 -1.23
N TRP A 38 -9.78 5.09 -2.15
CA TRP A 38 -10.71 4.22 -2.88
C TRP A 38 -10.01 3.17 -3.75
N HIS A 39 -8.89 3.52 -4.37
CA HIS A 39 -8.05 2.61 -5.15
C HIS A 39 -7.04 1.82 -4.29
N GLY A 40 -7.04 1.99 -2.97
CA GLY A 40 -6.17 1.24 -2.06
C GLY A 40 -4.68 1.54 -2.23
N LEU A 41 -4.31 2.70 -2.76
CA LEU A 41 -2.91 3.08 -3.06
C LEU A 41 -2.00 3.16 -1.81
N TYR A 42 -2.61 3.19 -0.62
CA TYR A 42 -1.97 3.25 0.68
C TYR A 42 -1.85 1.89 1.41
N LYS A 43 -2.39 0.80 0.85
CA LYS A 43 -2.17 -0.55 1.40
C LYS A 43 -0.71 -0.99 1.22
N SER A 44 -0.25 -2.06 1.85
CA SER A 44 1.14 -2.53 1.68
C SER A 44 1.35 -3.14 0.28
N TRP A 45 1.75 -2.34 -0.71
CA TRP A 45 2.05 -2.76 -2.10
C TRP A 45 3.39 -3.52 -2.23
N ARG A 46 3.82 -4.25 -1.20
CA ARG A 46 5.13 -4.94 -1.14
C ARG A 46 5.34 -5.94 -2.27
N VAL A 47 4.26 -6.37 -2.90
CA VAL A 47 4.20 -7.52 -3.79
C VAL A 47 3.73 -7.17 -5.22
N HIS A 48 3.15 -5.99 -5.42
CA HIS A 48 2.68 -5.56 -6.74
C HIS A 48 3.81 -5.00 -7.61
N THR A 49 3.68 -5.17 -8.92
CA THR A 49 4.65 -4.69 -9.90
C THR A 49 4.60 -3.17 -10.08
N MET A 50 5.74 -2.57 -10.42
CA MET A 50 5.90 -1.11 -10.61
C MET A 50 4.93 -0.53 -11.64
N TRP A 51 4.58 -1.32 -12.66
CA TRP A 51 3.65 -0.95 -13.70
C TRP A 51 2.23 -0.72 -13.21
N VAL A 52 1.73 -1.60 -12.34
CA VAL A 52 0.37 -1.48 -11.80
C VAL A 52 0.28 -0.20 -10.97
N GLU A 53 1.24 0.03 -10.08
CA GLU A 53 1.23 1.22 -9.23
C GLU A 53 1.36 2.52 -10.02
N THR A 54 2.21 2.54 -11.06
CA THR A 54 2.34 3.72 -11.95
C THR A 54 1.04 4.02 -12.68
N LYS A 55 0.37 2.98 -13.22
CA LYS A 55 -0.94 3.13 -13.84
C LYS A 55 -1.99 3.64 -12.85
N THR A 56 -2.04 3.08 -11.64
CA THR A 56 -3.02 3.52 -10.63
C THR A 56 -2.80 4.98 -10.23
N ILE A 57 -1.54 5.41 -10.02
CA ILE A 57 -1.22 6.83 -9.74
C ILE A 57 -1.71 7.73 -10.88
N PHE A 58 -1.46 7.33 -12.13
CA PHE A 58 -1.86 8.08 -13.29
C PHE A 58 -3.39 8.20 -13.41
N VAL A 59 -4.12 7.11 -13.19
CA VAL A 59 -5.60 7.11 -13.20
C VAL A 59 -6.16 7.99 -12.09
N ILE A 60 -5.65 7.87 -10.87
CA ILE A 60 -6.07 8.72 -9.74
C ILE A 60 -5.82 10.20 -10.06
N TRP A 61 -4.64 10.52 -10.60
CA TRP A 61 -4.30 11.89 -10.96
C TRP A 61 -5.22 12.45 -12.06
N LEU A 62 -5.55 11.63 -13.06
CA LEU A 62 -6.49 12.01 -14.12
C LEU A 62 -7.89 12.29 -13.56
N LEU A 63 -8.37 11.47 -12.62
CA LEU A 63 -9.64 11.69 -11.93
C LEU A 63 -9.62 12.97 -11.09
N SER A 64 -8.54 13.23 -10.35
CA SER A 64 -8.36 14.50 -9.62
C SER A 64 -8.36 15.71 -10.54
N CYS A 65 -7.70 15.61 -11.71
CA CYS A 65 -7.71 16.67 -12.72
C CYS A 65 -9.12 16.90 -13.28
N ALA A 66 -9.90 15.85 -13.53
CA ALA A 66 -11.28 15.96 -13.98
C ALA A 66 -12.17 16.69 -12.95
N VAL A 67 -12.00 16.39 -11.65
CA VAL A 67 -12.71 17.10 -10.57
C VAL A 67 -12.31 18.58 -10.53
N LEU A 68 -11.01 18.89 -10.64
CA LEU A 68 -10.53 20.27 -10.68
C LEU A 68 -11.11 21.05 -11.87
N LEU A 69 -11.14 20.43 -13.06
CA LEU A 69 -11.72 21.05 -14.25
C LEU A 69 -13.23 21.28 -14.09
N ALA A 70 -13.95 20.31 -13.51
CA ALA A 70 -15.38 20.46 -13.23
C ALA A 70 -15.62 21.64 -12.28
N VAL A 71 -14.88 21.72 -11.15
CA VAL A 71 -15.03 22.83 -10.20
C VAL A 71 -14.65 24.16 -10.85
N ALA A 72 -13.54 24.24 -11.59
CA ALA A 72 -13.12 25.45 -12.28
C ALA A 72 -14.15 25.94 -13.31
N PHE A 73 -14.84 25.01 -13.98
CA PHE A 73 -15.93 25.31 -14.91
C PHE A 73 -17.19 25.81 -14.19
N LEU A 74 -17.65 25.11 -13.15
CA LEU A 74 -18.82 25.52 -12.35
C LEU A 74 -18.61 26.87 -11.67
N SER A 75 -17.43 27.12 -11.13
CA SER A 75 -17.09 28.38 -10.43
C SER A 75 -16.77 29.54 -11.39
N LYS A 76 -16.73 29.31 -12.71
CA LYS A 76 -16.30 30.27 -13.75
C LYS A 76 -14.93 30.92 -13.50
N THR A 77 -14.13 30.35 -12.62
CA THR A 77 -12.81 30.86 -12.19
C THR A 77 -11.70 30.54 -13.21
N SER A 78 -12.04 29.86 -14.32
CA SER A 78 -11.08 29.47 -15.37
C SER A 78 -10.38 30.65 -16.06
N ILE A 79 -10.89 31.87 -15.91
CA ILE A 79 -10.36 33.10 -16.51
C ILE A 79 -9.18 33.67 -15.68
N GLU A 80 -9.19 33.45 -14.36
CA GLU A 80 -8.20 34.05 -13.45
C GLU A 80 -6.97 33.15 -13.22
N ILE A 81 -7.01 31.93 -13.72
CA ILE A 81 -5.93 30.94 -13.57
C ILE A 81 -5.14 30.86 -14.88
N SER A 82 -3.81 31.01 -14.78
CA SER A 82 -2.92 30.87 -15.94
C SER A 82 -2.95 29.44 -16.47
N ARG A 83 -3.39 29.29 -17.72
CA ARG A 83 -3.46 27.99 -18.42
C ARG A 83 -2.11 27.29 -18.49
N VAL A 84 -1.05 28.06 -18.69
CA VAL A 84 0.32 27.54 -18.81
C VAL A 84 0.82 27.02 -17.47
N ALA A 85 0.61 27.76 -16.37
CA ALA A 85 0.98 27.31 -15.03
C ALA A 85 0.23 26.03 -14.64
N THR A 86 -1.07 25.94 -14.96
CA THR A 86 -1.89 24.74 -14.74
C THR A 86 -1.39 23.55 -15.55
N LEU A 87 -1.06 23.73 -16.83
CA LEU A 87 -0.52 22.66 -17.67
C LEU A 87 0.81 22.14 -17.12
N ILE A 88 1.74 23.04 -16.78
CA ILE A 88 3.02 22.66 -16.17
C ILE A 88 2.77 21.86 -14.88
N TRP A 89 1.86 22.31 -14.03
CA TRP A 89 1.53 21.61 -12.81
C TRP A 89 0.91 20.23 -13.08
N VAL A 90 0.00 20.10 -14.04
CA VAL A 90 -0.63 18.83 -14.42
C VAL A 90 0.39 17.79 -14.91
N PHE A 91 1.45 18.20 -15.61
CA PHE A 91 2.48 17.29 -16.10
C PHE A 91 3.62 17.04 -15.10
N VAL A 92 4.06 18.05 -14.36
CA VAL A 92 5.18 17.91 -13.40
C VAL A 92 4.78 17.05 -12.20
N THR A 93 3.53 17.17 -11.74
CA THR A 93 3.04 16.46 -10.56
C THR A 93 3.14 14.92 -10.67
N PRO A 94 2.65 14.27 -11.73
CA PRO A 94 2.78 12.81 -11.86
C PRO A 94 4.24 12.38 -12.00
N LEU A 95 5.08 13.13 -12.73
CA LEU A 95 6.52 12.84 -12.80
C LEU A 95 7.18 12.87 -11.42
N MET A 96 6.87 13.88 -10.60
CA MET A 96 7.42 14.02 -9.26
C MET A 96 6.93 12.90 -8.32
N LEU A 97 5.65 12.51 -8.42
CA LEU A 97 5.07 11.41 -7.64
C LEU A 97 5.68 10.06 -8.00
N ILE A 98 5.84 9.78 -9.31
CA ILE A 98 6.48 8.56 -9.80
C ILE A 98 7.95 8.52 -9.39
N GLY A 99 8.66 9.64 -9.55
CA GLY A 99 10.07 9.78 -9.16
C GLY A 99 10.30 9.52 -7.68
N LEU A 100 9.48 10.10 -6.80
CA LEU A 100 9.57 9.85 -5.36
C LEU A 100 9.31 8.38 -5.02
N ARG A 101 8.26 7.77 -5.58
CA ARG A 101 7.96 6.35 -5.30
C ARG A 101 9.04 5.42 -5.84
N ALA A 102 9.65 5.75 -6.98
CA ALA A 102 10.81 5.05 -7.50
C ALA A 102 12.02 5.19 -6.55
N ALA A 103 12.30 6.39 -6.04
CA ALA A 103 13.38 6.66 -5.10
C ALA A 103 13.18 5.93 -3.76
N ILE A 104 11.97 5.99 -3.18
CA ILE A 104 11.61 5.26 -1.96
C ILE A 104 11.79 3.76 -2.18
N ARG A 105 11.32 3.22 -3.31
CA ARG A 105 11.52 1.79 -3.62
C ARG A 105 12.98 1.43 -3.80
N PHE A 106 13.77 2.28 -4.45
CA PHE A 106 15.19 2.04 -4.61
C PHE A 106 15.91 2.03 -3.27
N ALA A 107 15.63 3.02 -2.40
CA ALA A 107 16.15 3.08 -1.04
C ALA A 107 15.76 1.83 -0.24
N ILE A 108 14.48 1.46 -0.22
CA ILE A 108 13.99 0.27 0.47
C ILE A 108 14.64 -1.01 -0.10
N ARG A 109 14.78 -1.13 -1.43
CA ARG A 109 15.47 -2.27 -2.06
C ARG A 109 16.93 -2.34 -1.65
N HIS A 110 17.60 -1.19 -1.57
CA HIS A 110 18.99 -1.12 -1.14
C HIS A 110 19.15 -1.57 0.32
N PHE A 111 18.31 -1.07 1.23
CA PHE A 111 18.29 -1.50 2.63
C PHE A 111 17.89 -2.99 2.79
N ARG A 112 16.97 -3.49 1.96
CA ARG A 112 16.60 -4.92 1.94
C ARG A 112 17.74 -5.84 1.50
N LYS A 113 18.55 -5.42 0.52
CA LYS A 113 19.76 -6.16 0.13
C LYS A 113 20.77 -6.28 1.27
N GLN A 114 20.76 -5.32 2.21
CA GLN A 114 21.59 -5.32 3.41
C GLN A 114 20.94 -6.08 4.60
N GLY A 115 19.79 -6.73 4.39
CA GLY A 115 19.11 -7.54 5.41
C GLY A 115 18.09 -6.79 6.28
N PHE A 116 17.89 -5.49 6.07
CA PHE A 116 16.90 -4.71 6.82
C PHE A 116 15.49 -4.86 6.23
N ASN A 117 14.46 -4.94 7.09
CA ASN A 117 13.05 -5.10 6.69
C ASN A 117 12.84 -6.33 5.80
N THR A 118 13.49 -7.45 6.09
CA THR A 118 13.14 -8.77 5.53
C THR A 118 12.01 -9.38 6.36
N ARG A 119 11.18 -10.23 5.73
CA ARG A 119 10.21 -11.06 6.45
C ARG A 119 10.53 -12.53 6.25
N SER A 120 10.53 -13.26 7.35
CA SER A 120 10.73 -14.70 7.36
C SER A 120 9.43 -15.42 7.01
N VAL A 121 9.51 -16.32 6.04
CA VAL A 121 8.37 -16.96 5.43
C VAL A 121 8.50 -18.48 5.53
N ALA A 122 7.41 -19.14 5.90
CA ALA A 122 7.25 -20.58 5.77
C ALA A 122 6.20 -20.93 4.72
N ILE A 123 6.45 -22.00 3.96
CA ILE A 123 5.49 -22.56 3.00
C ILE A 123 4.99 -23.89 3.55
N VAL A 124 3.68 -24.06 3.62
CA VAL A 124 3.04 -25.26 4.16
C VAL A 124 2.21 -25.92 3.09
N GLY A 125 2.51 -27.18 2.80
CA GLY A 125 1.94 -27.97 1.74
C GLY A 125 2.92 -28.19 0.58
N GLY A 126 2.73 -29.30 -0.11
CA GLY A 126 3.53 -29.71 -1.27
C GLY A 126 2.93 -29.31 -2.62
N GLY A 127 3.49 -29.87 -3.68
CA GLY A 127 2.92 -29.82 -5.03
C GLY A 127 3.35 -28.62 -5.89
N LYS A 128 2.65 -28.43 -7.02
CA LYS A 128 3.02 -27.46 -8.07
C LYS A 128 2.91 -26.01 -7.59
N ASN A 129 1.92 -25.69 -6.74
CA ASN A 129 1.72 -24.33 -6.21
C ASN A 129 2.88 -23.94 -5.27
N ALA A 130 3.30 -24.84 -4.39
CA ALA A 130 4.44 -24.64 -3.49
C ALA A 130 5.76 -24.41 -4.27
N ALA A 131 6.03 -25.24 -5.28
CA ALA A 131 7.20 -25.10 -6.14
C ALA A 131 7.20 -23.77 -6.93
N ARG A 132 6.03 -23.37 -7.46
CA ARG A 132 5.87 -22.11 -8.18
C ARG A 132 6.08 -20.92 -7.25
N LEU A 133 5.51 -20.95 -6.04
CA LEU A 133 5.67 -19.90 -5.04
C LEU A 133 7.15 -19.77 -4.61
N LYS A 134 7.83 -20.88 -4.31
CA LYS A 134 9.27 -20.91 -4.00
C LYS A 134 10.07 -20.26 -5.13
N LYS A 135 9.77 -20.59 -6.39
CA LYS A 135 10.46 -20.01 -7.55
C LYS A 135 10.22 -18.50 -7.68
N VAL A 136 8.98 -18.04 -7.52
CA VAL A 136 8.64 -16.60 -7.60
C VAL A 136 9.33 -15.81 -6.49
N ILE A 137 9.31 -16.30 -5.25
CA ILE A 137 9.96 -15.66 -4.11
C ILE A 137 11.49 -15.62 -4.32
N SER A 138 12.10 -16.75 -4.70
CA SER A 138 13.55 -16.85 -4.91
C SER A 138 14.03 -15.97 -6.06
N ASN A 139 13.26 -15.88 -7.15
CA ASN A 139 13.58 -15.04 -8.31
C ASN A 139 13.29 -13.55 -8.08
N SER A 140 12.67 -13.19 -6.96
CA SER A 140 12.25 -11.82 -6.69
C SER A 140 12.78 -11.28 -5.35
N PRO A 141 14.11 -11.14 -5.16
CA PRO A 141 14.69 -10.66 -3.90
C PRO A 141 14.18 -9.29 -3.44
N TRP A 142 13.67 -8.47 -4.36
CA TRP A 142 13.08 -7.16 -4.03
C TRP A 142 11.86 -7.23 -3.12
N MET A 143 11.18 -8.38 -3.03
CA MET A 143 10.07 -8.59 -2.10
C MET A 143 10.56 -8.62 -0.64
N GLY A 144 11.83 -8.94 -0.41
CA GLY A 144 12.42 -9.08 0.93
C GLY A 144 11.75 -10.18 1.74
N LEU A 145 11.36 -11.27 1.09
CA LEU A 145 10.82 -12.48 1.72
C LEU A 145 11.94 -13.52 1.77
N ARG A 146 12.22 -14.06 2.95
CA ARG A 146 13.24 -15.10 3.17
C ARG A 146 12.51 -16.39 3.50
N ILE A 147 12.73 -17.44 2.69
CA ILE A 147 12.12 -18.74 2.94
C ILE A 147 12.93 -19.44 4.02
N GLU A 148 12.35 -19.62 5.21
CA GLU A 148 12.97 -20.30 6.36
C GLU A 148 12.76 -21.82 6.34
N GLY A 149 11.76 -22.29 5.59
CA GLY A 149 11.49 -23.71 5.46
C GLY A 149 10.21 -24.01 4.69
N MET A 150 10.13 -25.25 4.22
CA MET A 150 8.93 -25.84 3.67
C MET A 150 8.46 -26.94 4.61
N TYR A 151 7.15 -27.06 4.79
CA TYR A 151 6.55 -28.02 5.71
C TYR A 151 5.44 -28.77 5.00
N ASP A 152 5.40 -30.08 5.13
CA ASP A 152 4.37 -30.92 4.53
C ASP A 152 3.92 -31.94 5.56
N GLY A 153 2.61 -31.99 5.84
CA GLY A 153 2.02 -33.02 6.71
C GLY A 153 1.86 -34.36 6.01
N SER A 154 2.02 -34.40 4.68
CA SER A 154 1.99 -35.62 3.88
C SER A 154 3.42 -36.08 3.64
N HIS A 155 3.89 -37.04 4.44
CA HIS A 155 5.08 -37.81 4.09
C HIS A 155 4.82 -38.50 2.74
N SER A 156 5.35 -37.98 1.62
CA SER A 156 5.87 -38.78 0.48
C SER A 156 5.78 -38.16 -0.94
N HIS A 157 5.13 -37.02 -1.23
CA HIS A 157 4.86 -36.71 -2.67
C HIS A 157 5.19 -35.31 -3.19
N SER A 158 6.00 -34.54 -2.50
CA SER A 158 6.55 -33.29 -3.05
C SER A 158 8.04 -33.48 -3.33
N GLY A 159 8.46 -33.35 -4.59
CA GLY A 159 9.86 -33.41 -5.03
C GLY A 159 10.69 -32.23 -4.51
N ILE A 160 10.66 -32.02 -3.21
CA ILE A 160 11.29 -30.95 -2.45
C ILE A 160 11.84 -31.63 -1.18
N ASP A 161 13.12 -32.00 -1.20
CA ASP A 161 13.78 -32.86 -0.20
C ASP A 161 13.87 -32.29 1.23
N ASP A 162 13.36 -31.07 1.49
CA ASP A 162 13.53 -30.33 2.75
C ASP A 162 12.23 -30.15 3.57
N ALA A 163 11.15 -30.89 3.26
CA ALA A 163 9.86 -30.69 3.93
C ALA A 163 9.86 -31.28 5.36
N GLN A 164 9.78 -30.42 6.38
CA GLN A 164 9.65 -30.83 7.79
C GLN A 164 8.16 -31.02 8.16
N GLY A 165 7.88 -31.76 9.24
CA GLY A 165 6.52 -31.93 9.74
C GLY A 165 5.90 -30.61 10.23
N VAL A 166 4.56 -30.55 10.24
CA VAL A 166 3.80 -29.36 10.70
C VAL A 166 4.10 -29.01 12.16
N ASP A 167 4.44 -29.97 13.01
CA ASP A 167 4.80 -29.71 14.41
C ASP A 167 6.08 -28.87 14.54
N ALA A 168 7.04 -29.07 13.63
CA ALA A 168 8.28 -28.28 13.58
C ALA A 168 8.01 -26.82 13.17
N LEU A 169 6.98 -26.59 12.34
CA LEU A 169 6.51 -25.25 12.01
C LEU A 169 5.97 -24.56 13.26
N LEU A 170 5.10 -25.22 14.02
CA LEU A 170 4.48 -24.64 15.21
C LEU A 170 5.54 -24.25 16.26
N ALA A 171 6.58 -25.07 16.43
CA ALA A 171 7.71 -24.73 17.31
C ALA A 171 8.48 -23.47 16.85
N LYS A 172 8.72 -23.32 15.55
CA LYS A 172 9.40 -22.12 14.98
C LYS A 172 8.53 -20.87 15.02
N VAL A 173 7.21 -21.02 14.91
CA VAL A 173 6.23 -19.94 15.07
C VAL A 173 6.27 -19.39 16.49
N GLN A 174 6.29 -20.27 17.50
CA GLN A 174 6.40 -19.86 18.91
C GLN A 174 7.71 -19.12 19.21
N GLY A 175 8.80 -19.49 18.52
CA GLY A 175 10.09 -18.78 18.61
C GLY A 175 10.14 -17.41 17.91
N MET A 176 9.04 -16.91 17.35
CA MET A 176 8.97 -15.69 16.52
C MET A 176 9.96 -15.66 15.35
N VAL A 177 10.34 -16.83 14.82
CA VAL A 177 11.29 -16.93 13.70
C VAL A 177 10.58 -16.69 12.36
N ILE A 178 9.26 -16.87 12.31
CA ILE A 178 8.46 -16.82 11.08
C ILE A 178 7.42 -15.70 11.20
N ASP A 179 7.41 -14.78 10.25
CA ASP A 179 6.47 -13.66 10.18
C ASP A 179 5.22 -13.99 9.35
N THR A 180 5.35 -14.88 8.36
CA THR A 180 4.28 -15.17 7.41
C THR A 180 4.28 -16.63 6.97
N ILE A 181 3.10 -17.25 6.93
CA ILE A 181 2.89 -18.64 6.51
C ILE A 181 2.03 -18.64 5.25
N TYR A 182 2.54 -19.28 4.19
CA TYR A 182 1.78 -19.54 2.96
C TYR A 182 1.30 -20.99 2.92
N ILE A 183 -0.01 -21.20 2.93
CA ILE A 183 -0.64 -22.51 2.83
C ILE A 183 -0.94 -22.80 1.36
N THR A 184 -0.38 -23.86 0.81
CA THR A 184 -0.50 -24.25 -0.60
C THR A 184 -1.26 -25.56 -0.81
N TYR A 185 -1.92 -26.08 0.23
CA TYR A 185 -2.77 -27.26 0.10
C TYR A 185 -3.90 -27.01 -0.93
N PRO A 186 -4.29 -28.02 -1.71
CA PRO A 186 -5.46 -27.95 -2.56
C PRO A 186 -6.70 -27.57 -1.73
N MET A 187 -7.62 -26.78 -2.29
CA MET A 187 -8.85 -26.38 -1.57
C MET A 187 -9.77 -27.56 -1.21
N LYS A 188 -9.53 -28.73 -1.78
CA LYS A 188 -10.22 -29.98 -1.42
C LYS A 188 -9.82 -30.53 -0.05
N GLU A 189 -8.71 -30.06 0.52
CA GLU A 189 -8.23 -30.44 1.86
C GLU A 189 -8.63 -29.37 2.89
N ASP A 190 -9.92 -29.01 2.89
CA ASP A 190 -10.50 -27.95 3.72
C ASP A 190 -10.31 -28.20 5.22
N GLU A 191 -10.48 -29.44 5.69
CA GLU A 191 -10.26 -29.81 7.09
C GLU A 191 -8.82 -29.55 7.54
N LYS A 192 -7.82 -29.87 6.70
CA LYS A 192 -6.41 -29.62 7.03
C LYS A 192 -6.08 -28.14 7.05
N ILE A 193 -6.61 -27.38 6.09
CA ILE A 193 -6.44 -25.92 6.04
C ILE A 193 -7.04 -25.30 7.29
N ARG A 194 -8.27 -25.68 7.66
CA ARG A 194 -8.96 -25.17 8.84
C ARG A 194 -8.24 -25.52 10.13
N SER A 195 -7.85 -26.78 10.31
CA SER A 195 -7.11 -27.22 11.49
C SER A 195 -5.82 -26.42 11.65
N LEU A 196 -5.07 -26.19 10.56
CA LEU A 196 -3.84 -25.41 10.61
C LEU A 196 -4.07 -23.94 10.93
N ILE A 197 -5.15 -23.35 10.41
CA ILE A 197 -5.58 -21.98 10.73
C ILE A 197 -5.94 -21.87 12.21
N GLU A 198 -6.68 -22.84 12.76
CA GLU A 198 -7.07 -22.86 14.18
C GLU A 198 -5.84 -22.96 15.10
N HIS A 199 -4.84 -23.79 14.78
CA HIS A 199 -3.59 -23.87 15.55
C HIS A 199 -2.73 -22.59 15.48
N LEU A 200 -2.89 -21.79 14.42
CA LEU A 200 -2.15 -20.54 14.21
C LEU A 200 -2.93 -19.31 14.68
N ALA A 201 -4.21 -19.45 15.05
CA ALA A 201 -5.09 -18.33 15.39
C ALA A 201 -4.60 -17.52 16.61
N ASP A 202 -4.00 -18.20 17.58
CA ASP A 202 -3.44 -17.57 18.79
C ASP A 202 -2.01 -17.03 18.58
N SER A 203 -1.45 -17.19 17.38
CA SER A 203 -0.12 -16.67 17.04
C SER A 203 -0.20 -15.29 16.39
N THR A 204 0.87 -14.50 16.50
CA THR A 204 0.97 -13.18 15.84
C THR A 204 1.35 -13.28 14.35
N VAL A 205 1.39 -14.49 13.78
CA VAL A 205 1.88 -14.76 12.44
C VAL A 205 0.79 -14.46 11.41
N SER A 206 1.19 -13.87 10.27
CA SER A 206 0.24 -13.65 9.17
C SER A 206 0.07 -14.93 8.36
N VAL A 207 -1.18 -15.33 8.08
CA VAL A 207 -1.49 -16.58 7.37
C VAL A 207 -2.18 -16.27 6.04
N CYS A 208 -1.60 -16.76 4.95
CA CYS A 208 -2.10 -16.58 3.58
C CYS A 208 -2.30 -17.94 2.91
N VAL A 209 -3.44 -18.13 2.26
CA VAL A 209 -3.77 -19.34 1.50
C VAL A 209 -3.58 -19.07 0.00
N VAL A 210 -2.92 -19.99 -0.69
CA VAL A 210 -2.70 -19.95 -2.14
C VAL A 210 -3.79 -20.79 -2.82
N PRO A 211 -4.69 -20.20 -3.62
CA PRO A 211 -5.72 -20.95 -4.34
C PRO A 211 -5.12 -21.80 -5.46
N ASP A 212 -5.81 -22.88 -5.84
CA ASP A 212 -5.48 -23.65 -7.03
C ASP A 212 -5.68 -22.87 -8.33
N ILE A 213 -4.94 -23.27 -9.36
CA ILE A 213 -4.83 -22.61 -10.67
C ILE A 213 -6.22 -22.34 -11.31
N PHE A 214 -7.16 -23.28 -11.15
CA PHE A 214 -8.52 -23.15 -11.68
C PHE A 214 -9.34 -22.04 -11.01
N VAL A 215 -9.12 -21.83 -9.70
CA VAL A 215 -9.78 -20.77 -8.92
C VAL A 215 -9.07 -19.44 -9.10
N SER A 216 -7.75 -19.47 -9.37
CA SER A 216 -6.95 -18.28 -9.70
C SER A 216 -7.42 -17.55 -10.96
N GLU A 217 -7.89 -18.27 -11.99
CA GLU A 217 -8.39 -17.65 -13.23
C GLU A 217 -9.76 -16.98 -13.05
N LEU A 218 -10.61 -17.52 -12.16
CA LEU A 218 -11.94 -16.98 -11.86
C LEU A 218 -11.90 -15.78 -10.90
N LEU A 219 -10.87 -15.67 -10.05
CA LEU A 219 -10.77 -14.68 -8.97
C LEU A 219 -9.98 -13.40 -9.32
N GLN A 220 -9.73 -13.11 -10.60
CA GLN A 220 -8.89 -11.98 -11.05
C GLN A 220 -9.31 -10.57 -10.57
N SER A 221 -10.44 -10.41 -9.85
CA SER A 221 -11.02 -9.08 -9.67
C SER A 221 -10.49 -8.26 -8.49
N ARG A 222 -10.20 -8.78 -7.28
CA ARG A 222 -9.75 -7.93 -6.13
C ARG A 222 -9.06 -8.70 -4.99
N TRP A 223 -7.82 -9.18 -5.15
CA TRP A 223 -7.07 -9.84 -4.05
C TRP A 223 -5.56 -9.56 -4.11
N GLN A 224 -4.86 -9.76 -2.98
CA GLN A 224 -3.39 -9.64 -2.93
C GLN A 224 -2.74 -10.72 -3.81
N SER A 225 -1.64 -10.40 -4.50
CA SER A 225 -0.93 -11.36 -5.36
C SER A 225 0.58 -11.33 -5.13
N ILE A 226 1.22 -12.51 -5.12
CA ILE A 226 2.68 -12.69 -5.22
C ILE A 226 3.08 -12.99 -6.65
N GLY A 227 3.59 -11.98 -7.35
CA GLY A 227 3.78 -12.06 -8.80
C GLY A 227 2.44 -12.35 -9.48
N ASP A 228 2.35 -13.48 -10.16
CA ASP A 228 1.15 -13.96 -10.86
C ASP A 228 0.32 -14.98 -10.04
N ILE A 229 0.60 -15.13 -8.74
CA ILE A 229 -0.08 -16.07 -7.86
C ILE A 229 -1.04 -15.29 -6.94
N PRO A 230 -2.37 -15.51 -7.01
CA PRO A 230 -3.30 -14.88 -6.09
C PRO A 230 -3.15 -15.46 -4.68
N LEU A 231 -3.45 -14.65 -3.67
CA LEU A 231 -3.44 -15.02 -2.26
C LEU A 231 -4.74 -14.64 -1.59
N ILE A 232 -5.20 -15.49 -0.68
CA ILE A 232 -6.31 -15.22 0.23
C ILE A 232 -5.72 -15.07 1.62
N SER A 233 -5.68 -13.84 2.14
CA SER A 233 -5.27 -13.57 3.52
C SER A 233 -6.36 -14.05 4.48
N VAL A 234 -6.06 -15.02 5.35
CA VAL A 234 -6.98 -15.50 6.39
C VAL A 234 -6.83 -14.65 7.64
N PHE A 235 -5.59 -14.41 8.04
CA PHE A 235 -5.23 -13.49 9.11
C PHE A 235 -4.11 -12.57 8.64
N GLU A 236 -4.41 -11.28 8.57
CA GLU A 236 -3.39 -10.25 8.45
C GLU A 236 -3.13 -9.66 9.83
N SER A 237 -1.88 -9.75 10.29
CA SER A 237 -1.48 -8.93 11.43
C SER A 237 -1.63 -7.45 11.01
N PRO A 238 -2.40 -6.64 11.76
CA PRO A 238 -2.81 -5.31 11.32
C PRO A 238 -1.57 -4.42 11.16
N MET A 239 -1.15 -4.25 9.91
CA MET A 239 -0.19 -3.25 9.46
C MET A 239 1.15 -3.17 10.22
N PHE A 240 2.06 -4.10 9.95
CA PHE A 240 3.48 -3.89 10.29
C PHE A 240 4.24 -3.16 9.17
N GLY A 241 4.76 -1.97 9.46
CA GLY A 241 5.89 -1.37 8.73
C GLY A 241 5.81 0.13 8.42
N ALA A 242 6.72 0.56 7.54
CA ALA A 242 6.92 1.95 7.12
C ALA A 242 5.67 2.63 6.53
N SER A 243 4.70 1.87 5.99
CA SER A 243 3.43 2.44 5.50
C SER A 243 2.59 3.05 6.60
N LEU A 244 2.60 2.44 7.80
CA LEU A 244 1.89 2.97 8.97
C LEU A 244 2.59 4.23 9.50
N PHE A 245 3.92 4.22 9.50
CA PHE A 245 4.73 5.38 9.86
C PHE A 245 4.56 6.54 8.87
N ILE A 246 4.52 6.24 7.57
CA ILE A 246 4.27 7.21 6.50
C ILE A 246 2.85 7.78 6.63
N LYS A 247 1.82 6.93 6.84
CA LYS A 247 0.45 7.38 7.10
C LYS A 247 0.38 8.24 8.36
N ARG A 248 1.07 7.87 9.44
CA ARG A 248 1.11 8.64 10.68
C ARG A 248 1.78 10.01 10.51
N ILE A 249 2.85 10.09 9.71
CA ILE A 249 3.47 11.38 9.36
C ILE A 249 2.53 12.20 8.48
N GLU A 250 1.87 11.58 7.51
CA GLU A 250 0.89 12.24 6.64
C GLU A 250 -0.29 12.80 7.43
N ASP A 251 -0.89 11.99 8.31
CA ASP A 251 -1.98 12.38 9.20
C ASP A 251 -1.53 13.46 10.18
N LEU A 252 -0.30 13.42 10.70
CA LEU A 252 0.24 14.46 11.58
C LEU A 252 0.43 15.78 10.82
N LEU A 253 0.96 15.75 9.59
CA LEU A 253 1.18 16.94 8.78
C LEU A 253 -0.15 17.54 8.30
N LEU A 254 -1.07 16.71 7.79
CA LEU A 254 -2.41 17.14 7.37
C LEU A 254 -3.24 17.63 8.55
N GLY A 255 -3.24 16.87 9.65
CA GLY A 255 -3.93 17.23 10.88
C GLY A 255 -3.43 18.54 11.46
N SER A 256 -2.11 18.73 11.54
CA SER A 256 -1.51 20.00 11.99
C SER A 256 -1.86 21.16 11.06
N PHE A 257 -1.86 20.93 9.74
CA PHE A 257 -2.20 21.97 8.76
C PHE A 257 -3.67 22.39 8.87
N ILE A 258 -4.60 21.44 8.98
CA ILE A 258 -6.03 21.70 9.19
C ILE A 258 -6.25 22.42 10.51
N LEU A 259 -5.56 22.01 11.58
CA LEU A 259 -5.66 22.63 12.89
C LEU A 259 -5.19 24.09 12.87
N VAL A 260 -4.09 24.40 12.17
CA VAL A 260 -3.65 25.79 11.96
C VAL A 260 -4.70 26.59 11.18
N LEU A 261 -5.33 26.00 10.17
CA LEU A 261 -6.36 26.64 9.35
C LEU A 261 -7.65 26.96 10.14
N ILE A 262 -8.04 26.06 11.05
CA ILE A 262 -9.25 26.19 11.88
C ILE A 262 -8.96 26.96 13.19
N SER A 263 -7.69 27.09 13.58
CA SER A 263 -7.28 27.78 14.80
C SER A 263 -7.83 29.22 14.96
N PRO A 264 -7.94 30.06 13.91
CA PRO A 264 -8.48 31.42 14.08
C PRO A 264 -9.96 31.39 14.42
N LEU A 265 -10.72 30.48 13.80
CA LEU A 265 -12.14 30.28 14.08
C LEU A 265 -12.34 29.77 15.51
N LEU A 266 -11.53 28.80 15.95
CA LEU A 266 -11.57 28.31 17.33
C LEU A 266 -11.21 29.40 18.34
N LEU A 267 -10.29 30.31 18.00
CA LEU A 267 -9.91 31.43 18.85
C LEU A 267 -11.06 32.44 19.00
N VAL A 268 -11.77 32.73 17.90
CA VAL A 268 -12.99 33.58 17.94
C VAL A 268 -14.08 32.94 18.79
N ILE A 269 -14.34 31.63 18.61
CA ILE A 269 -15.30 30.90 19.43
C ILE A 269 -14.88 30.90 20.91
N ALA A 270 -13.60 30.68 21.20
CA ALA A 270 -13.08 30.68 22.56
C ALA A 270 -13.23 32.06 23.24
N LEU A 271 -12.96 33.14 22.51
CA LEU A 271 -13.19 34.51 22.98
C LEU A 271 -14.68 34.78 23.23
N ALA A 272 -15.55 34.37 22.29
CA ALA A 272 -17.00 34.54 22.41
C ALA A 272 -17.56 33.78 23.63
N VAL A 273 -17.10 32.55 23.87
CA VAL A 273 -17.48 31.77 25.05
C VAL A 273 -17.00 32.46 26.32
N ARG A 274 -15.73 32.89 26.38
CA ARG A 274 -15.17 33.58 27.55
C ARG A 274 -15.90 34.88 27.90
N MET A 275 -16.43 35.59 26.91
CA MET A 275 -17.20 36.83 27.12
C MET A 275 -18.68 36.58 27.48
N THR A 276 -19.20 35.38 27.20
CA THR A 276 -20.62 35.01 27.43
C THR A 276 -20.80 34.12 28.66
N SER A 277 -19.72 33.50 29.16
CA SER A 277 -19.70 32.76 30.42
C SER A 277 -19.66 33.72 31.63
N PRO A 278 -20.52 33.55 32.66
CA PRO A 278 -20.52 34.36 33.88
C PRO A 278 -19.27 34.19 34.74
#